data_AF-A0A2E7MP68-F1
#
_entry.id   AF-A0A2E7MP68-F1
#
_cell.length_a   1.000
_cell.length_b   1.000
_cell.length_c   1.000
_cell.angle_alpha   90.00
_cell.angle_beta   90.00
_cell.angle_gamma   90.00
#
_symmetry.space_group_name_H-M   'P 1'
#
loop_
_entity.id
_entity.type
_entity.pdbx_description
1 polymer ?
#
loop_
_entity_poly.entity_id
_entity_poly.type
_entity_poly.pdbx_seq_one_letter_code
_entity_poly.pdbx_strand_id
1 'polypeptide(L)'
;RSQLRSTPGAHAGLGLEAYCQATSPLRRYMDLLVHQQIRAFIRGRELLGDREVLERVGRAETISGSVRQTERLSNRHWSLVYLLEHPTWQGKGFLVDKRQRRGTVLVDGLGLETQVHLPTDIPLNSTLPLSLSGIDLPRLEAHFHIVA
;
A
#
# COMPACT_ATOMS: atom_id res chain seq x y z
N ARG A 1 -9.93 -6.96 -5.66
CA ARG A 1 -8.50 -7.30 -5.40
C ARG A 1 -8.06 -8.28 -6.47
N SER A 2 -6.89 -8.10 -7.09
CA SER A 2 -6.35 -9.10 -8.02
C SER A 2 -6.14 -10.43 -7.28
N GLN A 3 -6.64 -11.53 -7.82
CA GLN A 3 -6.47 -12.87 -7.26
C GLN A 3 -5.37 -13.60 -8.01
N LEU A 4 -4.46 -14.26 -7.28
CA LEU A 4 -3.50 -15.17 -7.89
C LEU A 4 -4.20 -16.50 -8.21
N ARG A 5 -4.01 -16.99 -9.44
CA ARG A 5 -4.61 -18.22 -9.96
C ARG A 5 -3.53 -19.01 -10.70
N SER A 6 -3.67 -20.34 -10.74
CA SER A 6 -2.81 -21.21 -11.58
C SER A 6 -3.20 -21.13 -13.06
N THR A 7 -4.46 -20.79 -13.35
CA THR A 7 -4.98 -20.66 -14.70
C THR A 7 -4.98 -19.20 -15.18
N PRO A 8 -4.76 -18.96 -16.49
CA PRO A 8 -4.86 -17.63 -17.08
C PRO A 8 -6.24 -17.01 -16.83
N GLY A 9 -6.28 -15.69 -16.63
CA GLY A 9 -7.52 -14.96 -16.45
C GLY A 9 -7.36 -13.46 -16.63
N ALA A 10 -8.46 -12.82 -17.00
CA ALA A 10 -8.47 -11.40 -17.33
C ALA A 10 -8.12 -10.53 -16.12
N HIS A 11 -7.30 -9.51 -16.36
CA HIS A 11 -6.92 -8.51 -15.38
C HIS A 11 -7.61 -7.17 -15.71
N ALA A 12 -8.82 -6.97 -15.17
CA ALA A 12 -9.66 -5.81 -15.48
C ALA A 12 -8.94 -4.46 -15.31
N GLY A 13 -8.17 -4.28 -14.23
CA GLY A 13 -7.44 -3.03 -13.98
C GLY A 13 -6.27 -2.75 -14.93
N LEU A 14 -5.87 -3.73 -15.76
CA LEU A 14 -4.82 -3.58 -16.79
C LEU A 14 -5.38 -3.71 -18.22
N GLY A 15 -6.64 -4.12 -18.39
CA GLY A 15 -7.21 -4.39 -19.70
C GLY A 15 -6.57 -5.56 -20.45
N LEU A 16 -6.01 -6.55 -19.73
CA LEU A 16 -5.31 -7.69 -20.31
C LEU A 16 -6.12 -8.98 -20.16
N GLU A 17 -6.10 -9.83 -21.18
CA GLU A 17 -6.75 -11.16 -21.16
C GLU A 17 -6.04 -12.15 -20.22
N ALA A 18 -4.71 -12.02 -20.08
CA ALA A 18 -3.91 -12.77 -19.13
C ALA A 18 -2.72 -11.93 -18.68
N TYR A 19 -2.35 -12.04 -17.41
CA TYR A 19 -1.21 -11.33 -16.84
C TYR A 19 -0.57 -12.11 -15.70
N CYS A 20 0.76 -12.11 -15.65
CA CYS A 20 1.52 -12.56 -14.49
C CYS A 20 2.70 -11.62 -14.20
N GLN A 21 3.08 -11.51 -12.92
CA GLN A 21 4.22 -10.72 -12.50
C GLN A 21 5.50 -11.57 -12.59
N ALA A 22 6.49 -11.12 -13.36
CA ALA A 22 7.71 -11.88 -13.63
C ALA A 22 9.00 -11.03 -13.58
N THR A 23 8.93 -9.78 -13.10
CA THR A 23 10.02 -8.80 -13.24
C THR A 23 10.73 -8.47 -11.93
N SER A 24 10.37 -9.10 -10.81
CA SER A 24 10.95 -8.83 -9.49
C SER A 24 11.26 -10.08 -8.66
N PRO A 25 11.93 -11.10 -9.22
CA PRO A 25 12.16 -12.40 -8.55
C PRO A 25 13.04 -12.30 -7.29
N LEU A 26 13.87 -11.26 -7.16
CA LEU A 26 14.73 -11.07 -5.98
C LEU A 26 13.96 -10.60 -4.74
N ARG A 27 12.78 -9.99 -4.92
CA ARG A 27 12.01 -9.36 -3.83
C ARG A 27 10.56 -9.83 -3.74
N ARG A 28 10.09 -10.63 -4.69
CA ARG A 28 8.75 -11.23 -4.69
C ARG A 28 8.86 -12.71 -5.02
N TYR A 29 8.44 -13.55 -4.08
CA TYR A 29 8.45 -15.00 -4.26
C TYR A 29 7.60 -15.46 -5.45
N MET A 30 6.50 -14.78 -5.74
CA MET A 30 5.64 -15.09 -6.89
C MET A 30 6.37 -14.94 -8.22
N ASP A 31 7.15 -13.86 -8.41
CA ASP A 31 7.98 -13.68 -9.61
C ASP A 31 9.08 -14.75 -9.69
N LEU A 32 9.65 -15.16 -8.56
CA LEU A 32 10.62 -16.26 -8.52
C LEU A 32 9.99 -17.59 -8.96
N LEU A 33 8.76 -17.89 -8.51
CA LEU A 33 8.04 -19.08 -8.92
C LEU A 33 7.75 -19.09 -10.43
N VAL A 34 7.37 -17.94 -11.00
CA VAL A 34 7.21 -17.77 -12.45
C VAL A 34 8.55 -18.04 -13.17
N HIS A 35 9.66 -17.50 -12.68
CA HIS A 35 10.99 -17.77 -13.23
C HIS A 35 11.35 -19.26 -13.18
N GLN A 36 10.99 -19.95 -12.09
CA GLN A 36 11.22 -21.40 -11.96
C GLN A 36 10.45 -22.19 -13.02
N GLN A 37 9.17 -21.87 -13.26
CA GLN A 37 8.36 -22.51 -14.30
C GLN A 37 8.91 -22.25 -15.71
N ILE A 38 9.21 -20.99 -16.05
CA ILE A 38 9.77 -20.63 -17.35
C ILE A 38 11.10 -21.36 -17.60
N ARG A 39 11.99 -21.40 -16.60
CA ARG A 39 13.29 -22.09 -16.73
C ARG A 39 13.15 -23.60 -16.84
N ALA A 40 12.20 -24.21 -16.14
CA ALA A 40 11.93 -25.64 -16.25
C ALA A 40 11.42 -25.98 -17.66
N PHE A 41 10.46 -25.20 -18.19
CA PHE A 41 9.94 -25.34 -19.55
C PHE A 41 11.04 -25.27 -20.60
N ILE A 42 11.86 -24.20 -20.58
CA ILE A 42 12.96 -24.00 -21.54
C ILE A 42 13.97 -25.16 -21.52
N ARG A 43 14.15 -25.80 -20.36
CA ARG A 43 15.10 -26.91 -20.17
C ARG A 43 14.47 -28.29 -20.38
N GLY A 44 13.20 -28.38 -20.77
CA GLY A 44 12.48 -29.65 -20.91
C GLY A 44 12.35 -30.43 -19.59
N ARG A 45 12.36 -29.73 -18.45
CA ARG A 45 12.17 -30.33 -17.12
C ARG A 45 10.68 -30.34 -16.76
N GLU A 46 10.33 -31.22 -15.84
CA GLU A 46 8.97 -31.29 -15.28
C GLU A 46 8.54 -29.93 -14.70
N LEU A 47 7.32 -29.51 -15.07
CA LEU A 47 6.69 -28.30 -14.55
C LEU A 47 5.98 -28.61 -13.24
N LEU A 48 5.77 -27.58 -12.44
CA LEU A 48 4.95 -27.75 -11.24
C LEU A 48 3.49 -27.78 -11.68
N GLY A 49 2.76 -28.81 -11.27
CA GLY A 49 1.31 -28.86 -11.51
C GLY A 49 0.56 -27.81 -10.70
N ASP A 50 -0.66 -27.48 -11.12
CA ASP A 50 -1.55 -26.48 -10.51
C ASP A 50 -1.64 -26.57 -8.98
N ARG A 51 -1.79 -27.79 -8.44
CA ARG A 51 -1.87 -28.03 -7.00
C ARG A 51 -0.61 -27.57 -6.27
N GLU A 52 0.57 -27.88 -6.82
CA GLU A 52 1.84 -27.52 -6.19
C GLU A 52 2.11 -26.02 -6.31
N VAL A 53 1.76 -25.41 -7.45
CA VAL A 53 1.81 -23.96 -7.62
C VAL A 53 0.96 -23.28 -6.55
N LEU A 54 -0.31 -23.67 -6.41
CA LEU A 54 -1.25 -23.10 -5.43
C LEU A 54 -0.78 -23.30 -3.99
N GLU A 55 -0.21 -24.45 -3.67
CA GLU A 55 0.35 -24.72 -2.34
C GLU A 55 1.50 -23.76 -2.01
N ARG A 56 2.42 -23.54 -2.96
CA ARG A 56 3.53 -22.58 -2.79
C ARG A 56 3.02 -21.14 -2.71
N VAL A 57 2.01 -20.77 -3.50
CA VAL A 57 1.35 -19.45 -3.42
C VAL A 57 0.77 -19.24 -2.02
N GLY A 58 -0.02 -20.21 -1.52
CA GLY A 58 -0.65 -20.13 -0.20
C GLY A 58 0.38 -19.91 0.91
N ARG A 59 1.47 -20.70 0.91
CA ARG A 59 2.58 -20.52 1.86
C ARG A 59 3.19 -19.13 1.77
N ALA A 60 3.47 -18.63 0.58
CA ALA A 60 4.04 -17.30 0.41
C ALA A 60 3.10 -16.18 0.86
N GLU A 61 1.79 -16.31 0.63
CA GLU A 61 0.79 -15.32 1.02
C GLU A 61 0.64 -15.20 2.54
N THR A 62 0.75 -16.31 3.30
CA THR A 62 0.67 -16.28 4.76
C THR A 62 1.69 -15.33 5.41
N ILE A 63 2.91 -15.26 4.85
CA ILE A 63 3.98 -14.41 5.35
C ILE A 63 3.90 -13.00 4.74
N SER A 64 3.52 -12.90 3.46
CA SER A 64 3.50 -11.64 2.71
C SER A 64 2.56 -10.58 3.30
N GLY A 65 1.51 -10.99 4.02
CA GLY A 65 0.64 -10.08 4.75
C GLY A 65 1.38 -9.34 5.88
N SER A 66 2.03 -10.10 6.77
CA SER A 66 2.79 -9.58 7.91
C SER A 66 3.98 -8.74 7.49
N VAL A 67 4.74 -9.17 6.47
CA VAL A 67 5.89 -8.42 5.95
C VAL A 67 5.47 -7.04 5.47
N ARG A 68 4.42 -6.97 4.64
CA ARG A 68 3.89 -5.68 4.16
C ARG A 68 3.35 -4.81 5.28
N GLN A 69 2.74 -5.41 6.31
CA GLN A 69 2.28 -4.65 7.47
C GLN A 69 3.44 -4.06 8.25
N THR A 70 4.48 -4.86 8.50
CA THR A 70 5.70 -4.42 9.20
C THR A 70 6.39 -3.28 8.44
N GLU A 71 6.50 -3.39 7.11
CA GLU A 71 7.03 -2.33 6.26
C GLU A 71 6.20 -1.04 6.38
N ARG A 72 4.86 -1.13 6.28
CA ARG A 72 3.99 0.05 6.42
C ARG A 72 4.13 0.72 7.79
N LEU A 73 4.17 -0.07 8.86
CA LEU A 73 4.32 0.46 10.23
C LEU A 73 5.70 1.10 10.43
N SER A 74 6.75 0.50 9.86
CA SER A 74 8.11 1.05 9.92
C SER A 74 8.23 2.35 9.14
N ASN A 75 7.67 2.41 7.92
CA ASN A 75 7.64 3.64 7.13
C ASN A 75 6.87 4.73 7.88
N ARG A 76 5.71 4.40 8.47
CA ARG A 76 4.92 5.35 9.25
C ARG A 76 5.70 5.85 10.47
N HIS A 77 6.39 4.98 11.20
CA HIS A 77 7.24 5.36 12.32
C HIS A 77 8.26 6.42 11.90
N TRP A 78 9.01 6.19 10.82
CA TRP A 78 10.02 7.14 10.36
C TRP A 78 9.42 8.44 9.79
N SER A 79 8.25 8.40 9.16
CA SER A 79 7.51 9.63 8.80
C SER A 79 7.14 10.45 10.03
N LEU A 80 6.81 9.81 11.16
CA LEU A 80 6.52 10.51 12.42
C LEU A 80 7.76 11.03 13.12
N VAL A 81 8.88 10.31 13.06
CA VAL A 81 10.19 10.80 13.53
C VAL A 81 10.58 12.07 12.77
N TYR A 82 10.42 12.08 11.44
CA TYR A 82 10.62 13.29 10.64
C TYR A 82 9.75 14.46 11.14
N LEU A 83 8.46 14.23 11.44
CA LEU A 83 7.58 15.27 11.96
C LEU A 83 7.94 15.73 13.39
N LEU A 84 8.49 14.85 14.24
CA LEU A 84 9.00 15.22 15.57
C LEU A 84 10.18 16.20 15.48
N GLU A 85 11.02 16.06 14.45
CA GLU A 85 12.10 17.00 14.16
C GLU A 85 11.61 18.33 13.57
N HIS A 86 10.35 18.38 13.12
CA HIS A 86 9.72 19.55 12.50
C HIS A 86 8.39 19.92 13.21
N PRO A 87 8.42 20.32 14.50
CA PRO A 87 7.20 20.54 15.28
C PRO A 87 6.33 21.69 14.75
N THR A 88 6.91 22.62 13.98
CA THR A 88 6.19 23.72 13.33
C THR A 88 5.79 23.39 11.88
N TRP A 89 5.75 22.10 11.52
CA TRP A 89 5.40 21.68 10.16
C TRP A 89 4.04 22.23 9.74
N GLN A 90 4.03 22.82 8.55
CA GLN A 90 2.85 23.29 7.86
C GLN A 90 2.94 22.85 6.41
N GLY A 91 1.81 22.51 5.82
CA GLY A 91 1.77 22.03 4.45
C GLY A 91 0.35 21.99 3.91
N LYS A 92 0.19 21.23 2.83
CA LYS A 92 -1.10 21.01 2.19
C LYS A 92 -1.51 19.56 2.36
N GLY A 93 -2.80 19.31 2.30
CA GLY A 93 -3.35 17.98 2.14
C GLY A 93 -4.57 17.99 1.24
N PHE A 94 -4.95 16.81 0.75
CA PHE A 94 -6.07 16.64 -0.17
C PHE A 94 -7.17 15.83 0.49
N LEU A 95 -8.39 16.33 0.50
CA LEU A 95 -9.55 15.61 1.05
C LEU A 95 -9.91 14.43 0.13
N VAL A 96 -9.56 13.20 0.51
CA VAL A 96 -9.74 11.99 -0.31
C VAL A 96 -11.00 11.19 0.05
N ASP A 97 -11.50 11.35 1.26
CA ASP A 97 -12.77 10.76 1.72
C ASP A 97 -13.42 11.67 2.77
N LYS A 98 -14.74 11.61 2.93
CA LYS A 98 -15.46 12.32 3.98
C LYS A 98 -16.70 11.57 4.47
N ARG A 99 -16.95 11.66 5.77
CA ARG A 99 -18.16 11.17 6.43
C ARG A 99 -18.68 12.26 7.37
N GLN A 100 -19.77 12.91 6.98
CA GLN A 100 -20.36 14.04 7.70
C GLN A 100 -19.33 15.13 7.99
N ARG A 101 -18.92 15.30 9.26
CA ARG A 101 -17.96 16.31 9.73
C ARG A 101 -16.53 15.78 9.88
N ARG A 102 -16.24 14.55 9.48
CA ARG A 102 -14.88 13.97 9.49
C ARG A 102 -14.39 13.77 8.06
N GLY A 103 -13.17 14.21 7.78
CA GLY A 103 -12.51 14.04 6.49
C GLY A 103 -11.22 13.24 6.62
N THR A 104 -10.99 12.33 5.68
CA THR A 104 -9.68 11.70 5.47
C THR A 104 -8.88 12.59 4.53
N VAL A 105 -7.73 13.08 5.00
CA VAL A 105 -6.87 13.97 4.24
C VAL A 105 -5.54 13.28 3.97
N LEU A 106 -5.15 13.21 2.69
CA LEU A 106 -3.82 12.79 2.26
C LEU A 106 -2.86 13.97 2.42
N VAL A 107 -1.87 13.84 3.28
CA VAL A 107 -0.86 14.88 3.55
C VAL A 107 0.18 14.87 2.43
N ASP A 108 0.30 16.01 1.75
CA ASP A 108 1.18 16.15 0.60
C ASP A 108 2.66 15.98 1.02
N GLY A 109 3.45 15.34 0.15
CA GLY A 109 4.86 15.05 0.38
C GLY A 109 5.16 13.98 1.44
N LEU A 110 4.21 13.61 2.31
CA LEU A 110 4.44 12.63 3.39
C LEU A 110 3.85 11.25 3.11
N GLY A 111 2.90 11.12 2.18
CA GLY A 111 2.23 9.85 1.92
C GLY A 111 1.44 9.32 3.14
N LEU A 112 1.06 10.22 4.04
CA LEU A 112 0.30 9.92 5.26
C LEU A 112 -1.16 10.32 5.07
N GLU A 113 -2.07 9.50 5.56
CA GLU A 113 -3.47 9.89 5.73
C GLU A 113 -3.75 10.23 7.20
N THR A 114 -4.54 11.28 7.41
CA THR A 114 -5.00 11.74 8.73
C THR A 114 -6.49 12.03 8.72
N GLN A 115 -7.12 11.92 9.89
CA GLN A 115 -8.50 12.33 10.10
C GLN A 115 -8.53 13.77 10.62
N VAL A 116 -9.33 14.62 9.97
CA VAL A 116 -9.55 16.01 10.40
C VAL A 116 -11.04 16.30 10.55
N HIS A 117 -11.36 17.25 11.43
CA HIS A 117 -12.71 17.81 11.49
C HIS A 117 -12.92 18.80 10.34
N LEU A 118 -14.04 18.65 9.64
CA LEU A 118 -14.44 19.57 8.58
C LEU A 118 -15.37 20.64 9.18
N PRO A 119 -15.01 21.93 9.10
CA PRO A 119 -15.83 23.00 9.66
C PRO A 119 -17.15 23.17 8.88
N THR A 120 -17.11 22.90 7.58
CA THR A 120 -18.22 23.01 6.62
C THR A 120 -18.24 21.78 5.72
N ASP A 121 -19.23 21.70 4.82
CA ASP A 121 -19.24 20.68 3.79
C ASP A 121 -18.24 21.02 2.67
N ILE A 122 -17.02 20.50 2.81
CA ILE A 122 -15.94 20.70 1.83
C ILE A 122 -16.02 19.62 0.73
N PRO A 123 -15.95 19.97 -0.57
CA PRO A 123 -15.91 18.99 -1.65
C PRO A 123 -14.67 18.09 -1.59
N LEU A 124 -14.81 16.83 -2.02
CA LEU A 124 -13.66 15.94 -2.21
C LEU A 124 -12.64 16.55 -3.20
N ASN A 125 -11.38 16.14 -3.08
CA ASN A 125 -10.21 16.66 -3.80
C ASN A 125 -9.87 18.12 -3.51
N SER A 126 -10.56 18.78 -2.57
CA SER A 126 -10.18 20.11 -2.10
C SER A 126 -8.80 20.07 -1.46
N THR A 127 -7.99 21.09 -1.73
CA THR A 127 -6.72 21.33 -1.05
C THR A 127 -6.97 22.03 0.27
N LEU A 128 -6.45 21.47 1.35
CA LEU A 128 -6.60 21.97 2.71
C LEU A 128 -5.22 22.37 3.26
N PRO A 129 -5.04 23.59 3.78
CA PRO A 129 -3.85 23.93 4.53
C PRO A 129 -3.86 23.17 5.86
N LEU A 130 -2.76 22.51 6.18
CA LEU A 130 -2.62 21.67 7.38
C LEU A 130 -1.46 22.18 8.24
N SER A 131 -1.64 22.10 9.55
CA SER A 131 -0.56 22.25 10.52
C SER A 131 -0.55 21.08 11.49
N LEU A 132 0.66 20.60 11.80
CA LEU A 132 0.88 19.55 12.78
C LEU A 132 0.44 20.04 14.17
N SER A 133 -0.40 19.28 14.87
CA SER A 133 -0.85 19.61 16.23
C SER A 133 -0.29 18.68 17.30
N GLY A 134 0.16 17.47 16.94
CA GLY A 134 0.76 16.55 17.89
C GLY A 134 1.10 15.20 17.28
N ILE A 135 1.96 14.45 17.98
CA ILE A 135 2.44 13.12 17.57
C ILE A 135 2.42 12.20 18.79
N ASP A 136 1.79 11.03 18.65
CA ASP A 136 1.90 9.90 19.56
C ASP A 136 2.69 8.79 18.83
N LEU A 137 4.02 8.81 19.01
CA LEU A 137 4.91 7.89 18.33
C LEU A 137 4.68 6.41 18.73
N PRO A 138 4.48 6.06 20.02
CA PRO A 138 4.13 4.69 20.41
C PRO A 138 2.86 4.14 19.75
N ARG A 139 1.85 5.00 19.51
CA ARG A 139 0.61 4.61 18.80
C ARG A 139 0.68 4.76 17.29
N LEU A 140 1.76 5.35 16.76
CA LEU A 140 1.94 5.70 15.34
C LEU A 140 0.84 6.64 14.82
N GLU A 141 0.46 7.61 15.66
CA GLU A 141 -0.54 8.63 15.34
C GLU A 141 0.11 10.01 15.21
N ALA A 142 -0.28 10.74 14.16
CA ALA A 142 -0.03 12.17 14.05
C ALA A 142 -1.36 12.88 13.85
N HIS A 143 -1.50 14.01 14.52
CA HIS A 143 -2.70 14.83 14.47
C HIS A 143 -2.38 16.11 13.72
N PHE A 144 -3.31 16.49 12.86
CA PHE A 144 -3.25 17.70 12.06
C PHE A 144 -4.57 18.43 12.20
N HIS A 145 -4.52 19.74 12.04
CA HIS A 145 -5.72 20.58 11.95
C HIS A 145 -5.67 21.43 10.69
N ILE A 146 -6.84 21.83 10.21
CA ILE A 146 -6.96 22.75 9.08
C ILE A 146 -6.63 24.15 9.59
N VAL A 147 -5.69 24.83 8.93
CA VAL A 147 -5.37 26.23 9.23
C VAL A 147 -6.40 27.12 8.54
N ALA A 148 -6.96 28.09 9.27
CA ALA A 148 -7.92 29.05 8.72
C ALA A 148 -7.24 30.11 7.83
#